data_AF-A0A318CS97-F1
#
_entry.id   AF-A0A318CS97-F1
#
_cell.length_a   1.000
_cell.length_b   1.000
_cell.length_c   1.000
_cell.angle_alpha   90.00
_cell.angle_beta   90.00
_cell.angle_gamma   90.00
#
_symmetry.space_group_name_H-M   'P 1'
#
loop_
_entity.id
_entity.type
_entity.pdbx_description
1 polymer ?
#
loop_
_entity_poly.entity_id
_entity_poly.type
_entity_poly.pdbx_seq_one_letter_code
_entity_poly.pdbx_strand_id
1 'polypeptide(L)'
;MNTLKITKYILLICLAVLFLRVCPVFAEDDGNETIDPIQAAESEILAGINLARSDPWAEAERLGLDTEVLRAEVVPEETAAQWDRGLWPLVSNPVLNEVARAHCEDMIERGYFSHMTPDGLTPEDRVISAGYNATIVKEELGALAFNSYLDTGEAARMLTDAFLRDSLAQRETGEGPTLLNEGVAEVGIALLGGELTICQEQTHAYILCILLARPDGPGAETWVQCGLLYDDSNYNGVCDPGEEMPEMEMAIRNGEILAVTDARGRYCIQRPLGRWVLQAGGRVLPHTARLDDVIVDDGVLYRDYSYGTFRENW
;
A
#
# COMPACT_ATOMS: atom_id res chain seq x y z
N MET A 1 41.44 -46.24 -71.59
CA MET A 1 42.16 -46.51 -70.33
C MET A 1 41.93 -45.31 -69.42
N ASN A 2 41.61 -45.58 -68.15
CA ASN A 2 41.19 -44.65 -67.07
C ASN A 2 39.72 -44.19 -67.06
N THR A 3 38.97 -44.96 -66.29
CA THR A 3 37.61 -44.77 -65.79
C THR A 3 37.55 -43.68 -64.71
N LEU A 4 36.63 -42.72 -64.84
CA LEU A 4 36.08 -42.00 -63.68
C LEU A 4 34.56 -42.17 -63.67
N LYS A 5 34.05 -42.79 -62.59
CA LYS A 5 32.62 -43.03 -62.33
C LYS A 5 31.93 -41.70 -61.99
N ILE A 6 30.88 -41.34 -62.73
CA ILE A 6 29.97 -40.25 -62.35
C ILE A 6 28.71 -40.91 -61.80
N THR A 7 28.59 -40.94 -60.47
CA THR A 7 27.40 -41.44 -59.79
C THR A 7 26.44 -40.27 -59.55
N LYS A 8 25.25 -40.33 -60.15
CA LYS A 8 24.09 -39.45 -59.92
C LYS A 8 23.52 -39.68 -58.52
N TYR A 9 23.11 -38.63 -57.79
CA TYR A 9 21.97 -38.74 -56.87
C TYR A 9 21.14 -37.44 -56.84
N ILE A 10 19.86 -37.61 -57.18
CA ILE A 10 18.77 -36.65 -57.04
C ILE A 10 18.44 -36.55 -55.54
N LEU A 11 18.45 -35.33 -55.01
CA LEU A 11 18.15 -35.05 -53.61
C LEU A 11 16.65 -35.29 -53.37
N LEU A 12 16.32 -36.39 -52.67
CA LEU A 12 14.97 -36.68 -52.19
C LEU A 12 14.74 -35.89 -50.90
N ILE A 13 13.66 -35.11 -50.88
CA ILE A 13 13.22 -34.29 -49.76
C ILE A 13 12.80 -35.20 -48.60
N CYS A 14 13.52 -35.14 -47.47
CA CYS A 14 13.05 -35.63 -46.19
C CYS A 14 12.66 -34.43 -45.32
N LEU A 15 11.36 -34.32 -45.06
CA LEU A 15 10.73 -33.37 -44.15
C LEU A 15 11.23 -33.64 -42.71
N ALA A 16 12.19 -32.85 -42.23
CA ALA A 16 12.57 -32.83 -40.83
C ALA A 16 11.73 -31.78 -40.11
N VAL A 17 10.74 -32.23 -39.35
CA VAL A 17 10.00 -31.38 -38.38
C VAL A 17 11.03 -30.94 -37.33
N LEU A 18 11.40 -29.67 -37.38
CA LEU A 18 12.26 -29.04 -36.39
C LEU A 18 11.49 -28.98 -35.07
N PHE A 19 11.79 -29.87 -34.13
CA PHE A 19 11.42 -29.69 -32.73
C PHE A 19 12.17 -28.46 -32.22
N LEU A 20 11.57 -27.28 -32.36
CA LEU A 20 11.93 -26.09 -31.60
C LEU A 20 11.65 -26.41 -30.12
N ARG A 21 12.66 -26.95 -29.44
CA ARG A 21 12.73 -26.86 -27.99
C ARG A 21 12.82 -25.37 -27.67
N VAL A 22 11.69 -24.78 -27.30
CA VAL A 22 11.68 -23.54 -26.53
C VAL A 22 12.31 -23.92 -25.19
N CYS A 23 13.62 -23.75 -25.07
CA CYS A 23 14.22 -23.64 -23.75
C CYS A 23 13.63 -22.37 -23.13
N PRO A 24 13.02 -22.41 -21.94
CA PRO A 24 12.80 -21.19 -21.21
C PRO A 24 14.16 -20.51 -21.04
N VAL A 25 14.26 -19.28 -21.52
CA VAL A 25 15.34 -18.38 -21.17
C VAL A 25 15.16 -18.15 -19.67
N PHE A 26 15.87 -18.92 -18.86
CA PHE A 26 16.16 -18.50 -17.51
C PHE A 26 16.99 -17.23 -17.65
N ALA A 27 16.43 -16.11 -17.20
CA ALA A 27 17.17 -14.88 -17.05
C ALA A 27 18.40 -15.18 -16.17
N GLU A 28 19.56 -14.71 -16.60
CA GLU A 28 20.73 -14.63 -15.73
C GLU A 28 20.38 -13.70 -14.57
N ASP A 29 20.50 -14.22 -13.36
CA ASP A 29 20.48 -13.48 -12.09
C ASP A 29 21.60 -12.44 -12.15
N ASP A 30 21.22 -11.18 -12.35
CA ASP A 30 22.09 -10.02 -12.52
C ASP A 30 22.54 -9.41 -11.18
N GLY A 31 22.28 -10.09 -10.05
CA GLY A 31 22.70 -9.64 -8.72
C GLY A 31 22.02 -8.36 -8.27
N ASN A 32 20.96 -7.94 -8.96
CA ASN A 32 19.99 -6.98 -8.45
C ASN A 32 18.96 -7.81 -7.69
N GLU A 33 18.64 -7.47 -6.43
CA GLU A 33 17.58 -8.15 -5.69
C GLU A 33 16.30 -8.11 -6.53
N THR A 34 15.92 -9.25 -7.12
CA THR A 34 14.62 -9.39 -7.78
C THR A 34 13.58 -9.22 -6.69
N ILE A 35 12.97 -8.04 -6.64
CA ILE A 35 11.89 -7.73 -5.71
C ILE A 35 10.84 -8.83 -5.87
N ASP A 36 10.49 -9.49 -4.77
CA ASP A 36 9.42 -10.48 -4.74
C ASP A 36 8.15 -9.84 -5.33
N PRO A 37 7.55 -10.43 -6.38
CA PRO A 37 6.32 -9.89 -6.99
C PRO A 37 5.20 -9.63 -5.99
N ILE A 38 5.12 -10.40 -4.89
CA ILE A 38 4.16 -10.17 -3.81
C ILE A 38 4.50 -8.89 -3.04
N GLN A 39 5.77 -8.70 -2.67
CA GLN A 39 6.20 -7.49 -1.95
C GLN A 39 6.04 -6.23 -2.82
N ALA A 40 6.31 -6.34 -4.13
CA ALA A 40 6.03 -5.26 -5.08
C ALA A 40 4.52 -4.93 -5.10
N ALA A 41 3.68 -5.96 -5.18
CA ALA A 41 2.23 -5.80 -5.16
C ALA A 41 1.72 -5.17 -3.84
N GLU A 42 2.21 -5.60 -2.68
CA GLU A 42 1.86 -5.00 -1.37
C GLU A 42 2.23 -3.51 -1.31
N SER A 43 3.39 -3.13 -1.88
CA SER A 43 3.82 -1.74 -1.99
C SER A 43 2.93 -0.92 -2.93
N GLU A 44 2.52 -1.51 -4.06
CA GLU A 44 1.57 -0.89 -4.99
C GLU A 44 0.18 -0.70 -4.38
N ILE A 45 -0.29 -1.66 -3.56
CA ILE A 45 -1.55 -1.54 -2.82
C ILE A 45 -1.49 -0.33 -1.89
N LEU A 46 -0.42 -0.20 -1.09
CA LEU A 46 -0.25 0.95 -0.20
C LEU A 46 -0.25 2.29 -0.96
N ALA A 47 0.52 2.36 -2.06
CA ALA A 47 0.59 3.56 -2.88
C ALA A 47 -0.78 3.92 -3.48
N GLY A 48 -1.53 2.92 -3.97
CA GLY A 48 -2.88 3.10 -4.50
C GLY A 48 -3.87 3.58 -3.44
N ILE A 49 -3.82 3.03 -2.23
CA ILE A 49 -4.65 3.47 -1.10
C ILE A 49 -4.32 4.92 -0.72
N ASN A 50 -3.03 5.28 -0.64
CA ASN A 50 -2.62 6.63 -0.29
C ASN A 50 -2.97 7.65 -1.38
N LEU A 51 -2.91 7.26 -2.65
CA LEU A 51 -3.41 8.06 -3.76
C LEU A 51 -4.92 8.30 -3.62
N ALA A 52 -5.71 7.26 -3.38
CA ALA A 52 -7.15 7.36 -3.14
C ALA A 52 -7.49 8.22 -1.92
N ARG A 53 -6.72 8.09 -0.84
CA ARG A 53 -6.88 8.92 0.37
C ARG A 53 -6.57 10.39 0.10
N SER A 54 -5.63 10.70 -0.80
CA SER A 54 -5.27 12.08 -1.11
C SER A 54 -6.42 12.88 -1.75
N ASP A 55 -7.22 12.21 -2.60
CA ASP A 55 -8.44 12.73 -3.24
C ASP A 55 -9.47 11.61 -3.47
N PRO A 56 -10.33 11.35 -2.47
CA PRO A 56 -11.32 10.27 -2.57
C PRO A 56 -12.35 10.48 -3.68
N TRP A 57 -12.66 11.73 -4.04
CA TRP A 57 -13.64 12.03 -5.08
C TRP A 57 -13.09 11.76 -6.47
N ALA A 58 -11.83 12.16 -6.73
CA ALA A 58 -11.15 11.79 -7.96
C ALA A 58 -11.04 10.26 -8.11
N GLU A 59 -10.83 9.55 -7.00
CA GLU A 59 -10.79 8.08 -7.02
C GLU A 59 -12.16 7.46 -7.32
N ALA A 60 -13.24 8.01 -6.76
CA ALA A 60 -14.60 7.58 -7.09
C ALA A 60 -14.89 7.74 -8.59
N GLU A 61 -14.49 8.86 -9.19
CA GLU A 61 -14.62 9.09 -10.63
C GLU A 61 -13.77 8.10 -11.45
N ARG A 62 -12.52 7.84 -11.04
CA ARG A 62 -11.64 6.84 -11.68
C ARG A 62 -12.28 5.46 -11.70
N LEU A 63 -12.95 5.10 -10.61
CA LEU A 63 -13.68 3.85 -10.47
C LEU A 63 -15.04 3.87 -11.20
N GLY A 64 -15.49 5.01 -11.73
CA GLY A 64 -16.75 5.13 -12.45
C GLY A 64 -17.97 5.11 -11.53
N LEU A 65 -17.82 5.56 -10.29
CA LEU A 65 -18.92 5.84 -9.37
C LEU A 65 -19.47 7.26 -9.65
N ASP A 66 -20.77 7.45 -9.44
CA ASP A 66 -21.41 8.75 -9.58
C ASP A 66 -21.19 9.59 -8.31
N THR A 67 -20.27 10.55 -8.37
CA THR A 67 -19.89 11.39 -7.22
C THR A 67 -21.04 12.26 -6.72
N GLU A 68 -21.94 12.71 -7.58
CA GLU A 68 -23.11 13.49 -7.17
C GLU A 68 -24.08 12.64 -6.36
N VAL A 69 -24.34 11.40 -6.80
CA VAL A 69 -25.17 10.45 -6.05
C VAL A 69 -24.50 10.06 -4.74
N LEU A 70 -23.19 9.77 -4.75
CA LEU A 70 -22.47 9.44 -3.52
C LEU A 70 -22.55 10.56 -2.50
N ARG A 71 -22.31 11.81 -2.90
CA ARG A 71 -22.38 12.98 -2.00
C ARG A 71 -23.78 13.25 -1.49
N ALA A 72 -24.81 13.04 -2.30
CA ALA A 72 -26.18 13.37 -1.95
C ALA A 72 -26.87 12.29 -1.11
N GLU A 73 -26.55 11.01 -1.33
CA GLU A 73 -27.37 9.90 -0.82
C GLU A 73 -26.61 8.89 0.03
N VAL A 74 -25.28 8.78 -0.12
CA VAL A 74 -24.49 7.69 0.48
C VAL A 74 -23.56 8.20 1.57
N VAL A 75 -22.78 9.24 1.27
CA VAL A 75 -21.70 9.72 2.11
C VAL A 75 -22.24 10.79 3.09
N PRO A 76 -22.15 10.59 4.41
CA PRO A 76 -22.54 11.60 5.38
C PRO A 76 -21.77 12.92 5.19
N GLU A 77 -22.39 14.05 5.50
CA GLU A 77 -21.79 15.38 5.30
C GLU A 77 -20.43 15.55 6.00
N GLU A 78 -20.27 14.96 7.19
CA GLU A 78 -18.99 14.96 7.93
C GLU A 78 -17.89 14.22 7.16
N THR A 79 -18.18 13.03 6.63
CA THR A 79 -17.26 12.25 5.81
C THR A 79 -16.98 12.93 4.47
N ALA A 80 -17.98 13.57 3.86
CA ALA A 80 -17.76 14.33 2.63
C ALA A 80 -16.81 15.50 2.86
N ALA A 81 -16.96 16.22 3.98
CA ALA A 81 -16.05 17.30 4.37
C ALA A 81 -14.63 16.77 4.69
N GLN A 82 -14.49 15.54 5.18
CA GLN A 82 -13.20 14.84 5.31
C GLN A 82 -12.55 14.60 3.95
N TRP A 83 -13.33 14.12 2.98
CA TRP A 83 -12.80 13.81 1.65
C TRP A 83 -12.47 15.07 0.85
N ASP A 84 -13.20 16.17 1.03
CA ASP A 84 -12.89 17.45 0.36
C ASP A 84 -11.50 17.99 0.74
N ARG A 85 -11.11 17.86 2.00
CA ARG A 85 -9.74 18.19 2.46
C ARG A 85 -8.71 17.11 2.17
N GLY A 86 -9.14 15.93 1.70
CA GLY A 86 -8.31 14.75 1.55
C GLY A 86 -7.87 14.17 2.91
N LEU A 87 -7.51 12.90 2.92
CA LEU A 87 -7.11 12.18 4.10
C LEU A 87 -5.58 12.07 4.19
N TRP A 88 -5.07 11.92 5.41
CA TRP A 88 -3.65 11.68 5.64
C TRP A 88 -3.19 10.33 5.05
N PRO A 89 -2.01 10.24 4.44
CA PRO A 89 -1.44 8.98 4.00
C PRO A 89 -1.28 7.98 5.17
N LEU A 90 -1.50 6.70 4.90
CA LEU A 90 -1.22 5.60 5.83
C LEU A 90 0.25 5.22 5.78
N VAL A 91 0.77 4.83 6.93
CA VAL A 91 2.13 4.31 7.10
C VAL A 91 2.11 2.80 7.22
N SER A 92 2.96 2.08 6.47
CA SER A 92 3.09 0.63 6.64
C SER A 92 3.66 0.32 8.03
N ASN A 93 3.00 -0.57 8.76
CA ASN A 93 3.47 -1.05 10.05
C ASN A 93 3.87 -2.53 9.94
N PRO A 94 5.16 -2.89 10.18
CA PRO A 94 5.63 -4.27 10.09
C PRO A 94 4.88 -5.25 11.00
N VAL A 95 4.50 -4.84 12.21
CA VAL A 95 3.73 -5.71 13.12
C VAL A 95 2.36 -6.02 12.51
N LEU A 96 1.68 -5.02 11.96
CA LEU A 96 0.39 -5.21 11.30
C LEU A 96 0.52 -6.06 10.03
N ASN A 97 1.61 -5.92 9.25
CA ASN A 97 1.89 -6.78 8.09
C ASN A 97 1.99 -8.27 8.52
N GLU A 98 2.69 -8.55 9.62
CA GLU A 98 2.79 -9.92 10.15
C GLU A 98 1.44 -10.45 10.66
N VAL A 99 0.63 -9.62 11.32
CA VAL A 99 -0.72 -10.04 11.76
C VAL A 99 -1.62 -10.34 10.56
N ALA A 100 -1.58 -9.49 9.52
CA ALA A 100 -2.35 -9.71 8.30
C ALA A 100 -1.92 -11.01 7.59
N ARG A 101 -0.60 -11.25 7.49
CA ARG A 101 -0.02 -12.45 6.89
C ARG A 101 -0.43 -13.71 7.64
N ALA A 102 -0.28 -13.71 8.97
CA ALA A 102 -0.67 -14.83 9.81
C ALA A 102 -2.16 -15.17 9.68
N HIS A 103 -3.04 -14.17 9.52
CA HIS A 103 -4.46 -14.43 9.30
C HIS A 103 -4.76 -15.00 7.90
N CYS A 104 -4.06 -14.52 6.87
CA CYS A 104 -4.11 -15.14 5.54
C CYS A 104 -3.65 -16.60 5.56
N GLU A 105 -2.55 -16.89 6.25
CA GLU A 105 -2.04 -18.25 6.43
C GLU A 105 -3.05 -19.13 7.17
N ASP A 106 -3.63 -18.66 8.28
CA ASP A 106 -4.65 -19.39 9.04
C ASP A 106 -5.89 -19.71 8.17
N MET A 107 -6.35 -18.75 7.37
CA MET A 107 -7.46 -18.93 6.42
C MET A 107 -7.18 -20.00 5.37
N ILE A 108 -5.97 -20.02 4.81
CA ILE A 108 -5.54 -21.02 3.82
C ILE A 108 -5.42 -22.39 4.49
N GLU A 109 -4.69 -22.49 5.61
CA GLU A 109 -4.37 -23.75 6.27
C GLU A 109 -5.62 -24.45 6.83
N ARG A 110 -6.56 -23.67 7.39
CA ARG A 110 -7.78 -24.19 8.01
C ARG A 110 -9.00 -24.15 7.09
N GLY A 111 -8.86 -23.61 5.88
CA GLY A 111 -9.89 -23.61 4.85
C GLY A 111 -11.13 -22.79 5.19
N TYR A 112 -10.96 -21.56 5.67
CA TYR A 112 -12.04 -20.62 5.96
C TYR A 112 -11.74 -19.23 5.37
N PHE A 113 -12.76 -18.39 5.25
CA PHE A 113 -12.61 -16.99 4.83
C PHE A 113 -13.56 -16.13 5.68
N SER A 114 -13.00 -15.39 6.64
CA SER A 114 -13.76 -14.64 7.65
C SER A 114 -12.87 -13.67 8.42
N HIS A 115 -13.44 -12.55 8.85
CA HIS A 115 -12.80 -11.60 9.78
C HIS A 115 -12.54 -12.22 11.16
N MET A 116 -13.44 -13.09 11.61
CA MET A 116 -13.26 -13.86 12.83
C MET A 116 -12.62 -15.20 12.53
N THR A 117 -11.61 -15.57 13.32
CA THR A 117 -11.04 -16.91 13.28
C THR A 117 -12.08 -17.94 13.75
N PRO A 118 -11.93 -19.24 13.41
CA PRO A 118 -12.83 -20.27 13.92
C PRO A 118 -12.81 -20.42 15.46
N ASP A 119 -11.77 -19.92 16.12
CA ASP A 119 -11.65 -19.88 17.58
C ASP A 119 -12.33 -18.63 18.19
N GLY A 120 -12.89 -17.76 17.35
CA GLY A 120 -13.65 -16.58 17.75
C GLY A 120 -12.83 -15.31 17.96
N LEU A 121 -11.53 -15.32 17.62
CA LEU A 121 -10.67 -14.12 17.72
C LEU A 121 -11.04 -13.09 16.65
N THR A 122 -11.29 -11.85 17.08
CA THR A 122 -11.54 -10.70 16.19
C THR A 122 -10.22 -10.12 15.63
N PRO A 123 -10.27 -9.20 14.64
CA PRO A 123 -9.08 -8.46 14.20
C PRO A 123 -8.37 -7.75 15.37
N GLU A 124 -9.12 -7.12 16.27
CA GLU A 124 -8.60 -6.46 17.47
C GLU A 124 -7.85 -7.45 18.37
N ASP A 125 -8.44 -8.62 18.63
CA ASP A 125 -7.81 -9.65 19.46
C ASP A 125 -6.47 -10.11 18.87
N ARG A 126 -6.39 -10.26 17.54
CA ARG A 126 -5.17 -10.64 16.83
C ARG A 126 -4.09 -9.56 16.93
N VAL A 127 -4.47 -8.30 16.71
CA VAL A 127 -3.56 -7.14 16.81
C VAL A 127 -3.01 -7.00 18.23
N ILE A 128 -3.87 -7.08 19.26
CA ILE A 128 -3.46 -7.02 20.67
C ILE A 128 -2.58 -8.20 21.05
N SER A 129 -2.90 -9.41 20.58
CA SER A 129 -2.10 -10.63 20.86
C SER A 129 -0.68 -10.55 20.28
N ALA A 130 -0.49 -9.79 19.19
CA ALA A 130 0.83 -9.48 18.63
C ALA A 130 1.60 -8.40 19.42
N GLY A 131 1.02 -7.87 20.49
CA GLY A 131 1.62 -6.82 21.32
C GLY A 131 1.41 -5.42 20.76
N TYR A 132 0.49 -5.24 19.81
CA TYR A 132 0.16 -3.93 19.23
C TYR A 132 -1.10 -3.35 19.87
N ASN A 133 -0.97 -2.19 20.53
CA ASN A 133 -2.11 -1.50 21.12
C ASN A 133 -2.63 -0.43 20.16
N ALA A 134 -3.92 -0.49 19.87
CA ALA A 134 -4.60 0.44 18.98
C ALA A 134 -5.94 0.89 19.57
N THR A 135 -6.32 2.14 19.35
CA THR A 135 -7.64 2.68 19.74
C THR A 135 -8.70 2.41 18.68
N ILE A 136 -8.27 2.24 17.43
CA ILE A 136 -9.12 1.86 16.29
C ILE A 136 -8.40 0.71 15.59
N VAL A 137 -9.13 -0.36 15.29
CA VAL A 137 -8.71 -1.41 14.36
C VAL A 137 -9.82 -1.60 13.34
N LYS A 138 -9.45 -1.76 12.07
CA LYS A 138 -10.35 -2.18 11.00
C LYS A 138 -9.67 -3.22 10.13
N GLU A 139 -10.44 -4.05 9.46
CA GLU A 139 -9.93 -5.07 8.55
C GLU A 139 -10.73 -5.09 7.24
N GLU A 140 -10.03 -5.20 6.12
CA GLU A 140 -10.60 -5.58 4.83
C GLU A 140 -10.07 -6.95 4.42
N LEU A 141 -10.98 -7.80 3.93
CA LEU A 141 -10.67 -9.14 3.45
C LEU A 141 -11.21 -9.35 2.05
N GLY A 142 -10.36 -9.87 1.18
CA GLY A 142 -10.68 -10.07 -0.22
C GLY A 142 -10.07 -11.37 -0.70
N ALA A 143 -10.82 -12.10 -1.52
CA ALA A 143 -10.32 -13.29 -2.19
C ALA A 143 -10.62 -13.20 -3.69
N LEU A 144 -9.61 -13.52 -4.51
CA LEU A 144 -9.74 -13.57 -5.96
C LEU A 144 -9.34 -14.95 -6.44
N ALA A 145 -10.34 -15.74 -6.82
CA ALA A 145 -10.19 -17.08 -7.37
C ALA A 145 -9.93 -17.05 -8.88
N PHE A 146 -9.02 -17.88 -9.37
CA PHE A 146 -8.65 -17.93 -10.79
C PHE A 146 -8.31 -19.36 -11.25
N ASN A 147 -8.70 -19.67 -12.50
CA ASN A 147 -8.45 -20.96 -13.14
C ASN A 147 -7.21 -20.97 -14.03
N SER A 148 -6.66 -19.79 -14.34
CA SER A 148 -5.52 -19.59 -15.22
C SER A 148 -4.63 -18.52 -14.60
N TYR A 149 -3.34 -18.54 -14.94
CA TYR A 149 -2.36 -17.60 -14.39
C TYR A 149 -2.90 -16.16 -14.40
N LEU A 150 -2.90 -15.55 -13.23
CA LEU A 150 -3.21 -14.15 -13.02
C LEU A 150 -2.00 -13.50 -12.37
N ASP A 151 -1.53 -12.43 -12.99
CA ASP A 151 -0.40 -11.65 -12.49
C ASP A 151 -0.72 -11.08 -11.10
N THR A 152 0.26 -11.11 -10.21
CA THR A 152 0.08 -10.68 -8.82
C THR A 152 -0.26 -9.19 -8.72
N GLY A 153 0.35 -8.34 -9.56
CA GLY A 153 0.02 -6.91 -9.61
C GLY A 153 -1.39 -6.67 -10.16
N GLU A 154 -1.82 -7.45 -11.16
CA GLU A 154 -3.19 -7.39 -11.65
C GLU A 154 -4.21 -7.82 -10.58
N ALA A 155 -3.94 -8.91 -9.86
CA ALA A 155 -4.78 -9.37 -8.75
C ALA A 155 -4.86 -8.34 -7.63
N ALA A 156 -3.72 -7.77 -7.23
CA ALA A 156 -3.63 -6.72 -6.23
C ALA A 156 -4.45 -5.49 -6.62
N ARG A 157 -4.34 -5.02 -7.87
CA ARG A 157 -5.14 -3.91 -8.37
C ARG A 157 -6.63 -4.23 -8.36
N MET A 158 -7.03 -5.43 -8.80
CA MET A 158 -8.45 -5.82 -8.81
C MET A 158 -9.05 -5.87 -7.41
N LEU A 159 -8.33 -6.44 -6.44
CA LEU A 159 -8.77 -6.51 -5.04
C LEU A 159 -8.81 -5.12 -4.41
N THR A 160 -7.81 -4.28 -4.66
CA THR A 160 -7.76 -2.90 -4.14
C THR A 160 -8.87 -2.04 -4.74
N ASP A 161 -9.11 -2.12 -6.06
CA ASP A 161 -10.23 -1.43 -6.72
C ASP A 161 -11.57 -1.87 -6.11
N ALA A 162 -11.73 -3.15 -5.74
CA ALA A 162 -12.93 -3.65 -5.10
C ALA A 162 -13.12 -3.07 -3.69
N PHE A 163 -12.08 -3.05 -2.86
CA PHE A 163 -12.14 -2.46 -1.51
C PHE A 163 -12.36 -0.95 -1.54
N LEU A 164 -11.73 -0.24 -2.47
CA LEU A 164 -11.94 1.21 -2.62
C LEU A 164 -13.36 1.52 -3.05
N ARG A 165 -13.95 0.74 -3.98
CA ARG A 165 -15.37 0.85 -4.31
C ARG A 165 -16.26 0.63 -3.09
N ASP A 166 -15.95 -0.37 -2.27
CA ASP A 166 -16.70 -0.70 -1.07
C ASP A 166 -16.65 0.43 -0.03
N SER A 167 -15.43 0.91 0.25
CA SER A 167 -15.18 2.05 1.14
C SER A 167 -15.83 3.34 0.64
N LEU A 168 -15.80 3.62 -0.67
CA LEU A 168 -16.41 4.82 -1.26
C LEU A 168 -17.95 4.75 -1.26
N ALA A 169 -18.50 3.57 -1.55
CA ALA A 169 -19.93 3.34 -1.54
C ALA A 169 -20.51 3.08 -0.14
N GLN A 170 -19.66 3.05 0.89
CA GLN A 170 -20.02 2.75 2.29
C GLN A 170 -20.94 1.54 2.41
N ARG A 171 -20.61 0.48 1.66
CA ARG A 171 -21.54 -0.62 1.47
C ARG A 171 -21.79 -1.35 2.79
N GLU A 172 -23.07 -1.56 3.08
CA GLU A 172 -23.61 -2.52 4.07
C GLU A 172 -23.19 -2.38 5.55
N THR A 173 -22.39 -1.39 5.96
CA THR A 173 -22.03 -1.19 7.38
C THR A 173 -22.42 0.19 7.89
N GLY A 174 -23.01 0.26 9.09
CA GLY A 174 -23.17 1.52 9.83
C GLY A 174 -21.85 2.06 10.40
N GLU A 175 -20.71 1.49 9.99
CA GLU A 175 -19.39 1.71 10.59
C GLU A 175 -18.50 2.66 9.77
N GLY A 176 -19.05 3.22 8.69
CA GLY A 176 -18.38 4.16 7.79
C GLY A 176 -17.32 3.50 6.89
N PRO A 177 -16.57 4.30 6.11
CA PRO A 177 -15.53 3.77 5.24
C PRO A 177 -14.40 3.11 6.03
N THR A 178 -13.83 2.03 5.49
CA THR A 178 -12.66 1.35 6.07
C THR A 178 -11.34 1.94 5.58
N LEU A 179 -11.02 1.81 4.29
CA LEU A 179 -9.76 2.32 3.71
C LEU A 179 -9.69 3.84 3.74
N LEU A 180 -10.86 4.50 3.70
CA LEU A 180 -11.02 5.95 3.73
C LEU A 180 -11.50 6.47 5.09
N ASN A 181 -11.25 5.70 6.15
CA ASN A 181 -11.46 6.17 7.51
C ASN A 181 -10.42 7.25 7.86
N GLU A 182 -10.84 8.41 8.34
CA GLU A 182 -9.92 9.47 8.78
C GLU A 182 -9.18 9.10 10.08
N GLY A 183 -9.78 8.26 10.92
CA GLY A 183 -9.21 7.89 12.21
C GLY A 183 -7.94 7.06 12.09
N VAL A 184 -7.84 6.15 11.13
CA VAL A 184 -6.67 5.25 11.02
C VAL A 184 -5.44 5.96 10.42
N ALA A 185 -4.25 5.54 10.86
CA ALA A 185 -2.97 6.14 10.51
C ALA A 185 -1.93 5.13 10.00
N GLU A 186 -2.06 3.87 10.39
CA GLU A 186 -1.18 2.78 9.99
C GLU A 186 -1.93 1.68 9.26
N VAL A 187 -1.18 0.92 8.47
CA VAL A 187 -1.72 -0.20 7.71
C VAL A 187 -0.76 -1.39 7.69
N GLY A 188 -1.32 -2.57 7.87
CA GLY A 188 -0.71 -3.86 7.57
C GLY A 188 -1.33 -4.44 6.31
N ILE A 189 -0.52 -4.88 5.36
CA ILE A 189 -0.99 -5.47 4.10
C ILE A 189 -0.35 -6.84 3.95
N ALA A 190 -1.16 -7.85 3.61
CA ALA A 190 -0.67 -9.16 3.25
C ALA A 190 -1.43 -9.72 2.05
N LEU A 191 -0.71 -10.04 0.97
CA LEU A 191 -1.25 -10.71 -0.21
C LEU A 191 -0.64 -12.11 -0.33
N LEU A 192 -1.46 -13.16 -0.19
CA LEU A 192 -1.00 -14.54 -0.27
C LEU A 192 -1.70 -15.29 -1.40
N GLY A 193 -0.92 -16.02 -2.19
CA GLY A 193 -1.45 -17.01 -3.13
C GLY A 193 -1.57 -18.38 -2.46
N GLY A 194 -2.71 -19.04 -2.62
CA GLY A 194 -2.94 -20.37 -2.04
C GLY A 194 -4.06 -21.14 -2.73
N GLU A 195 -4.32 -22.34 -2.25
CA GLU A 195 -5.50 -23.11 -2.64
C GLU A 195 -6.59 -22.92 -1.58
N LEU A 196 -7.75 -22.41 -2.02
CA LEU A 196 -8.93 -22.26 -1.19
C LEU A 196 -10.01 -23.24 -1.64
N THR A 197 -10.77 -23.75 -0.68
CA THR A 197 -11.95 -24.56 -0.97
C THR A 197 -13.17 -23.65 -1.03
N ILE A 198 -13.58 -23.28 -2.24
CA ILE A 198 -14.78 -22.46 -2.46
C ILE A 198 -15.83 -23.38 -3.09
N CYS A 199 -17.05 -23.40 -2.52
CA CYS A 199 -18.15 -24.23 -3.04
C CYS A 199 -17.81 -25.73 -3.21
N GLN A 200 -16.96 -26.30 -2.35
CA GLN A 200 -16.49 -27.70 -2.38
C GLN A 200 -15.52 -28.04 -3.53
N GLU A 201 -15.02 -27.04 -4.26
CA GLU A 201 -13.96 -27.22 -5.26
C GLU A 201 -12.68 -26.51 -4.80
N GLN A 202 -11.54 -27.13 -5.02
CA GLN A 202 -10.25 -26.49 -4.76
C GLN A 202 -9.89 -25.60 -5.94
N THR A 203 -9.58 -24.34 -5.65
CA THR A 203 -9.24 -23.34 -6.64
C THR A 203 -8.06 -22.51 -6.15
N HIS A 204 -7.17 -22.16 -7.08
CA HIS A 204 -6.11 -21.19 -6.80
C HIS A 204 -6.74 -19.82 -6.57
N ALA A 205 -6.35 -19.18 -5.49
CA ALA A 205 -6.86 -17.88 -5.12
C ALA A 205 -5.75 -17.02 -4.52
N TYR A 206 -5.87 -15.72 -4.73
CA TYR A 206 -5.19 -14.73 -3.92
C TYR A 206 -6.09 -14.32 -2.76
N ILE A 207 -5.55 -14.26 -1.56
CA ILE A 207 -6.19 -13.65 -0.38
C ILE A 207 -5.44 -12.37 -0.07
N LEU A 208 -6.18 -11.26 0.03
CA LEU A 208 -5.67 -9.99 0.51
C LEU A 208 -6.30 -9.68 1.86
N CYS A 209 -5.45 -9.45 2.85
CA CYS A 209 -5.83 -8.93 4.16
C CYS A 209 -5.19 -7.55 4.34
N ILE A 210 -6.01 -6.57 4.70
CA ILE A 210 -5.56 -5.22 5.06
C ILE A 210 -6.05 -4.90 6.46
N LEU A 211 -5.13 -4.70 7.38
CA LEU A 211 -5.40 -4.23 8.74
C LEU A 211 -5.09 -2.75 8.81
N LEU A 212 -6.03 -1.95 9.32
CA LEU A 212 -5.82 -0.52 9.57
C LEU A 212 -5.88 -0.26 11.05
N ALA A 213 -5.00 0.60 11.55
CA ALA A 213 -4.96 0.91 12.97
C ALA A 213 -4.79 2.41 13.23
N ARG A 214 -5.34 2.85 14.36
CA ARG A 214 -4.88 4.03 15.09
C ARG A 214 -4.03 3.54 16.27
N PRO A 215 -2.73 3.88 16.35
CA PRO A 215 -1.93 3.52 17.50
C PRO A 215 -2.50 4.15 18.78
N ASP A 216 -2.51 3.40 19.88
CA ASP A 216 -2.79 3.99 21.19
C ASP A 216 -1.64 4.95 21.58
N GLY A 217 -1.96 6.00 22.35
CA GLY A 217 -1.06 7.10 22.73
C GLY A 217 0.27 6.65 23.34
N PRO A 218 1.18 7.58 23.71
CA PRO A 218 2.62 7.49 23.50
C PRO A 218 3.33 6.36 24.28
N GLY A 219 3.10 5.11 23.90
CA GLY A 219 4.08 4.05 24.04
C GLY A 219 5.31 4.49 23.26
N ALA A 220 6.48 4.39 23.86
CA ALA A 220 7.71 5.03 23.40
C ALA A 220 8.27 4.50 22.06
N GLU A 221 7.54 3.64 21.35
CA GLU A 221 8.11 2.79 20.31
C GLU A 221 7.42 2.88 18.94
N THR A 222 6.23 3.48 18.81
CA THR A 222 5.52 3.57 17.51
C THR A 222 4.72 4.87 17.37
N TRP A 223 5.39 5.98 17.03
CA TRP A 223 4.71 7.24 16.70
C TRP A 223 4.69 7.43 15.18
N VAL A 224 3.49 7.61 14.63
CA VAL A 224 3.31 8.13 13.28
C VAL A 224 3.49 9.64 13.33
N GLN A 225 4.33 10.20 12.46
CA GLN A 225 4.41 11.64 12.24
C GLN A 225 3.85 11.98 10.88
N CYS A 226 2.80 12.79 10.87
CA CYS A 226 2.23 13.37 9.68
C CYS A 226 2.53 14.87 9.61
N GLY A 227 2.43 15.44 8.42
CA GLY A 227 2.54 16.89 8.27
C GLY A 227 2.53 17.34 6.83
N LEU A 228 2.50 18.66 6.67
CA LEU A 228 2.52 19.34 5.39
C LEU A 228 3.93 19.87 5.08
N LEU A 229 4.43 19.60 3.88
CA LEU A 229 5.61 20.24 3.31
C LEU A 229 5.14 21.25 2.24
N TYR A 230 5.54 22.50 2.40
CA TYR A 230 5.13 23.59 1.51
C TYR A 230 6.21 24.67 1.38
N ASP A 231 6.20 25.44 0.31
CA ASP A 231 7.08 26.59 0.10
C ASP A 231 6.37 27.91 0.43
N ASP A 232 6.53 28.36 1.68
CA ASP A 232 5.96 29.62 2.19
C ASP A 232 6.55 30.84 1.48
N SER A 233 6.02 31.15 0.31
CA SER A 233 6.55 32.16 -0.60
C SER A 233 6.26 33.58 -0.11
N ASN A 234 5.22 33.72 0.70
CA ASN A 234 4.75 35.01 1.22
C ASN A 234 5.10 35.24 2.71
N TYR A 235 5.74 34.27 3.36
CA TYR A 235 6.23 34.32 4.74
C TYR A 235 5.12 34.47 5.79
N ASN A 236 3.92 33.93 5.54
CA ASN A 236 2.79 34.00 6.46
C ASN A 236 2.70 32.78 7.41
N GLY A 237 3.52 31.74 7.19
CA GLY A 237 3.52 30.51 7.98
C GLY A 237 2.31 29.59 7.77
N VAL A 238 1.59 29.76 6.67
CA VAL A 238 0.44 28.95 6.25
C VAL A 238 0.68 28.49 4.81
N CYS A 239 0.29 27.27 4.48
CA CYS A 239 0.32 26.82 3.08
C CYS A 239 -0.86 27.42 2.32
N ASP A 240 -0.56 28.33 1.38
CA ASP A 240 -1.54 28.85 0.44
C ASP A 240 -1.64 27.97 -0.82
N PRO A 241 -2.75 28.06 -1.60
CA PRO A 241 -2.88 27.28 -2.84
C PRO A 241 -1.74 27.58 -3.82
N GLY A 242 -1.04 26.52 -4.25
CA GLY A 242 0.13 26.58 -5.12
C GLY A 242 1.47 26.58 -4.38
N GLU A 243 1.47 26.56 -3.06
CA GLU A 243 2.68 26.41 -2.24
C GLU A 243 2.95 24.95 -1.85
N GLU A 244 2.05 24.02 -2.18
CA GLU A 244 2.22 22.61 -1.90
C GLU A 244 3.45 22.04 -2.61
N MET A 245 4.16 21.12 -1.94
CA MET A 245 5.34 20.48 -2.50
C MET A 245 5.12 18.99 -2.73
N PRO A 246 4.57 18.59 -3.89
CA PRO A 246 4.36 17.19 -4.22
C PRO A 246 5.67 16.49 -4.63
N GLU A 247 5.67 15.15 -4.54
CA GLU A 247 6.76 14.29 -5.02
C GLU A 247 8.12 14.54 -4.33
N MET A 248 8.10 15.06 -3.11
CA MET A 248 9.29 15.32 -2.32
C MET A 248 9.64 14.09 -1.47
N GLU A 249 10.85 13.57 -1.65
CA GLU A 249 11.39 12.50 -0.81
C GLU A 249 11.66 13.01 0.61
N MET A 250 11.02 12.37 1.58
CA MET A 250 11.20 12.56 3.01
C MET A 250 12.11 11.44 3.51
N ALA A 251 13.38 11.74 3.76
CA ALA A 251 14.39 10.76 4.11
C ALA A 251 15.04 11.07 5.46
N ILE A 252 15.62 10.07 6.13
CA ILE A 252 16.60 10.34 7.17
C ILE A 252 18.00 10.53 6.58
N ARG A 253 18.87 11.20 7.33
CA ARG A 253 20.24 11.58 6.88
C ARG A 253 21.09 10.44 6.28
N ASN A 254 20.84 9.18 6.63
CA ASN A 254 21.57 8.04 6.04
C ASN A 254 21.12 7.71 4.59
N GLY A 255 20.13 8.43 4.05
CA GLY A 255 19.56 8.22 2.71
C GLY A 255 18.34 7.30 2.67
N GLU A 256 17.92 6.74 3.80
CA GLU A 256 16.71 5.92 3.87
C GLU A 256 15.46 6.80 3.69
N ILE A 257 14.73 6.55 2.60
CA ILE A 257 13.48 7.23 2.27
C ILE A 257 12.39 6.66 3.17
N LEU A 258 11.73 7.52 3.92
CA LEU A 258 10.63 7.17 4.82
C LEU A 258 9.26 7.38 4.17
N ALA A 259 9.13 8.40 3.31
CA ALA A 259 7.90 8.72 2.59
C ALA A 259 8.18 9.62 1.37
N VAL A 260 7.18 9.78 0.52
CA VAL A 260 7.12 10.78 -0.54
C VAL A 260 5.86 11.62 -0.31
N THR A 261 5.96 12.94 -0.46
CA THR A 261 4.79 13.82 -0.28
C THR A 261 3.73 13.59 -1.36
N ASP A 262 2.46 13.64 -0.96
CA ASP A 262 1.33 13.53 -1.88
C ASP A 262 1.15 14.79 -2.75
N ALA A 263 0.14 14.78 -3.62
CA ALA A 263 -0.20 15.92 -4.48
C ALA A 263 -0.48 17.23 -3.73
N ARG A 264 -0.80 17.14 -2.42
CA ARG A 264 -1.06 18.27 -1.53
C ARG A 264 0.12 18.56 -0.60
N GLY A 265 1.31 17.98 -0.84
CA GLY A 265 2.50 18.17 -0.01
C GLY A 265 2.46 17.43 1.33
N ARG A 266 1.48 16.57 1.58
CA ARG A 266 1.34 15.85 2.85
C ARG A 266 2.23 14.62 2.88
N TYR A 267 2.77 14.30 4.04
CA TYR A 267 3.50 13.07 4.27
C TYR A 267 3.09 12.47 5.62
N CYS A 268 3.24 11.16 5.76
CA CYS A 268 3.23 10.46 7.04
C CYS A 268 4.39 9.46 7.07
N ILE A 269 5.10 9.39 8.19
CA ILE A 269 6.25 8.50 8.39
C ILE A 269 6.14 7.78 9.72
N GLN A 270 6.68 6.56 9.78
CA GLN A 270 7.00 5.95 11.05
C GLN A 270 8.20 6.67 11.65
N ARG A 271 8.08 7.21 12.87
CA ARG A 271 9.21 7.89 13.50
C ARG A 271 10.32 6.88 13.82
N PRO A 272 11.55 7.11 13.33
CA PRO A 272 12.69 6.29 13.73
C PRO A 272 12.95 6.40 15.23
N LEU A 273 13.39 5.30 15.84
CA LEU A 273 13.81 5.29 17.23
C LEU A 273 15.11 6.10 17.43
N GLY A 274 15.21 6.77 18.56
CA GLY A 274 16.41 7.53 18.92
C GLY A 274 16.53 8.88 18.20
N ARG A 275 17.78 9.31 17.97
CA ARG A 275 18.07 10.61 17.35
C ARG A 275 18.20 10.44 15.83
N TRP A 276 17.35 11.15 15.10
CA TRP A 276 17.37 11.20 13.65
C TRP A 276 17.22 12.64 13.17
N VAL A 277 17.49 12.85 11.89
CA VAL A 277 17.38 14.13 11.21
C VAL A 277 16.64 13.88 9.91
N LEU A 278 15.55 14.60 9.72
CA LEU A 278 14.74 14.55 8.51
C LEU A 278 15.35 15.42 7.42
N GLN A 279 15.30 14.89 6.21
CA GLN A 279 15.69 15.54 4.97
C GLN A 279 14.50 15.57 4.02
N ALA A 280 14.33 16.68 3.31
CA ALA A 280 13.39 16.82 2.21
C ALA A 280 14.16 17.26 0.97
N GLY A 281 14.11 16.50 -0.11
CA GLY A 281 14.84 16.82 -1.35
C GLY A 281 16.34 17.07 -1.13
N GLY A 282 16.97 16.31 -0.22
CA GLY A 282 18.39 16.44 0.14
C GLY A 282 18.74 17.60 1.08
N ARG A 283 17.79 18.45 1.48
CA ARG A 283 18.01 19.55 2.45
C ARG A 283 17.63 19.10 3.87
N VAL A 284 18.34 19.61 4.87
CA VAL A 284 18.19 19.17 6.28
C VAL A 284 17.36 20.16 7.09
N LEU A 285 16.47 19.64 7.95
CA LEU A 285 15.76 20.45 8.95
C LEU A 285 16.70 20.94 10.07
N PRO A 286 16.79 22.26 10.33
CA PRO A 286 17.73 22.82 11.29
C PRO A 286 17.33 22.70 12.79
N HIS A 287 16.32 21.92 13.15
CA HIS A 287 15.95 21.71 14.55
C HIS A 287 15.51 20.27 14.77
N THR A 288 16.14 19.57 15.71
CA THR A 288 15.57 18.32 16.25
C THR A 288 14.20 18.67 16.78
N ALA A 289 13.13 18.11 16.20
CA ALA A 289 11.77 18.31 16.67
C ALA A 289 11.70 18.00 18.18
N ARG A 290 11.73 19.04 19.01
CA ARG A 290 11.35 18.91 20.42
C ARG A 290 9.87 18.54 20.40
N LEU A 291 9.52 17.54 21.20
CA LEU A 291 8.15 17.03 21.37
C LEU A 291 7.18 18.11 21.88
N ASP A 292 7.71 19.21 22.42
CA ASP A 292 6.97 20.28 23.06
C ASP A 292 6.17 21.18 22.07
N ASP A 293 6.45 21.11 20.76
CA ASP A 293 5.78 21.90 19.70
C ASP A 293 4.85 21.06 18.80
N VAL A 294 4.24 20.00 19.34
CA VAL A 294 3.51 19.01 18.53
C VAL A 294 2.10 18.78 19.05
N ILE A 295 1.12 18.82 18.13
CA ILE A 295 -0.24 18.36 18.44
C ILE A 295 -0.20 16.84 18.45
N VAL A 296 -0.45 16.26 19.62
CA VAL A 296 -0.64 14.82 19.79
C VAL A 296 -2.14 14.54 19.73
N ASP A 297 -2.51 13.69 18.79
CA ASP A 297 -3.86 13.19 18.64
C ASP A 297 -3.73 11.66 18.57
N ASP A 298 -4.13 10.95 19.62
CA ASP A 298 -4.15 9.48 19.70
C ASP A 298 -3.02 8.78 18.92
N GLY A 299 -1.77 8.94 19.38
CA GLY A 299 -0.60 8.26 18.79
C GLY A 299 -0.05 8.84 17.48
N VAL A 300 -0.72 9.84 16.87
CA VAL A 300 -0.25 10.59 15.69
C VAL A 300 0.25 11.98 16.09
N LEU A 301 1.38 12.36 15.49
CA LEU A 301 2.05 13.63 15.70
C LEU A 301 1.97 14.47 14.43
N TYR A 302 1.29 15.61 14.49
CA TYR A 302 1.19 16.51 13.34
C TYR A 302 2.25 17.61 13.39
N ARG A 303 3.02 17.75 12.31
CA ARG A 303 4.07 18.77 12.21
C ARG A 303 4.34 19.22 10.77
N ASP A 304 3.98 20.46 10.50
CA ASP A 304 4.17 21.10 9.21
C ASP A 304 5.56 21.75 9.10
N TYR A 305 6.09 21.78 7.88
CA TYR A 305 7.39 22.33 7.57
C TYR A 305 7.32 23.24 6.35
N SER A 306 7.70 24.51 6.54
CA SER A 306 8.01 25.40 5.42
C SER A 306 9.40 25.07 4.87
N TYR A 307 9.49 24.77 3.57
CA TYR A 307 10.71 24.35 2.88
C TYR A 307 11.80 25.43 2.88
N GLY A 308 11.40 26.71 2.86
CA GLY A 308 12.30 27.85 3.03
C GLY A 308 13.11 27.83 4.34
N THR A 309 12.63 27.10 5.36
CA THR A 309 13.32 26.97 6.65
C THR A 309 14.44 25.92 6.67
N PHE A 310 14.55 25.08 5.63
CA PHE A 310 15.56 24.03 5.55
C PHE A 310 16.94 24.61 5.22
N ARG A 311 18.00 24.03 5.77
CA ARG A 311 19.38 24.46 5.48
C ARG A 311 20.01 23.58 4.41
N GLU A 312 20.70 24.20 3.46
CA GLU A 312 21.59 23.50 2.54
C GLU A 312 22.87 23.10 3.28
N ASN A 313 23.25 21.82 3.18
CA ASN A 313 24.56 21.27 3.55
C ASN A 313 25.10 21.60 4.95
N TRP A 314 24.95 20.65 5.89
CA TRP A 314 25.70 20.59 7.14
C TRP A 314 26.75 19.47 7.14
#